data_AF-A0A2N2HUL2-F1
#
_entry.id   AF-A0A2N2HUL2-F1
#
_cell.length_a   1.000
_cell.length_b   1.000
_cell.length_c   1.000
_cell.angle_alpha   90.00
_cell.angle_beta   90.00
_cell.angle_gamma   90.00
#
_symmetry.space_group_name_H-M   'P 1'
#
loop_
_entity.id
_entity.type
_entity.pdbx_description
1 polymer ?
#
loop_
_entity_poly.entity_id
_entity_poly.type
_entity_poly.pdbx_seq_one_letter_code
_entity_poly.pdbx_strand_id
1 'polypeptide(L)'
;EMMVRGPLLPEGVGNVADLDAISRSKSPLAGMAAFDAAFLLQLVPPAEPSARFWRSVAERYELAARLLVDDGRKREATERAKAARDTAAALR
;
A
#
# COMPACT_ATOMS: atom_id res chain seq x y z
N GLU A 1 -19.96 3.70 27.01
CA GLU A 1 -20.09 4.19 25.62
C GLU A 1 -19.56 3.14 24.67
N MET A 2 -20.33 2.77 23.66
CA MET A 2 -19.98 1.73 22.70
C MET A 2 -19.15 2.38 21.59
N MET A 3 -17.85 2.12 21.56
CA MET A 3 -17.05 2.40 20.37
C MET A 3 -17.64 1.59 19.23
N VAL A 4 -18.29 2.30 18.30
CA VAL A 4 -18.77 1.78 17.03
C VAL A 4 -17.56 1.19 16.33
N ARG A 5 -17.45 -0.14 16.33
CA ARG A 5 -16.55 -0.86 15.43
C ARG A 5 -16.84 -0.30 14.05
N GLY A 6 -15.85 0.37 13.45
CA GLY A 6 -15.96 0.86 12.08
C GLY A 6 -16.43 -0.26 11.14
N PRO A 7 -16.99 0.08 9.97
CA PRO A 7 -17.60 -0.91 9.09
C PRO A 7 -16.65 -2.10 8.89
N LEU A 8 -17.13 -3.30 9.24
CA LEU A 8 -16.45 -4.54 8.91
C LEU A 8 -16.43 -4.63 7.39
N LEU A 9 -15.32 -4.23 6.79
CA LEU A 9 -15.12 -4.35 5.36
C LEU A 9 -15.22 -5.83 4.97
N PRO A 10 -15.84 -6.16 3.84
CA PRO A 10 -15.94 -7.55 3.38
C PRO A 10 -14.58 -8.26 3.43
N GLU A 11 -14.60 -9.54 3.79
CA GLU A 11 -13.41 -10.39 3.65
C GLU A 11 -12.92 -10.30 2.19
N GLY A 12 -11.71 -9.79 1.99
CA GLY A 12 -11.09 -9.65 0.68
C GLY A 12 -10.83 -8.22 0.19
N VAL A 13 -11.32 -7.16 0.85
CA VAL A 13 -10.99 -5.78 0.41
C VAL A 13 -9.49 -5.48 0.49
N GLY A 14 -8.76 -6.14 1.41
CA GLY A 14 -7.30 -6.10 1.49
C GLY A 14 -6.57 -7.18 0.66
N ASN A 15 -7.28 -7.98 -0.15
CA ASN A 15 -6.66 -8.99 -0.99
C ASN A 15 -6.12 -8.34 -2.26
N VAL A 16 -4.82 -8.07 -2.26
CA VAL A 16 -4.11 -7.44 -3.38
C VAL A 16 -3.24 -8.43 -4.18
N ALA A 17 -3.48 -9.73 -4.06
CA ALA A 17 -2.62 -10.77 -4.64
C ALA A 17 -2.44 -10.63 -6.17
N ASP A 18 -3.51 -10.30 -6.89
CA ASP A 18 -3.46 -10.14 -8.35
C ASP A 18 -2.74 -8.85 -8.76
N LEU A 19 -2.91 -7.76 -8.01
CA LEU A 19 -2.15 -6.51 -8.21
C LEU A 19 -0.66 -6.73 -7.94
N ASP A 20 -0.34 -7.50 -6.89
CA ASP A 20 1.02 -7.92 -6.58
C ASP A 20 1.61 -8.80 -7.70
N ALA A 21 0.81 -9.67 -8.33
CA ALA A 21 1.24 -10.45 -9.48
C ALA A 21 1.54 -9.56 -10.71
N ILE A 22 0.67 -8.60 -11.01
CA ILE A 22 0.85 -7.65 -12.12
C ILE A 22 2.08 -6.77 -11.88
N SER A 23 2.31 -6.29 -10.66
CA SER A 23 3.45 -5.43 -10.33
C SER A 23 4.82 -6.12 -10.48
N ARG A 24 4.85 -7.46 -10.43
CA ARG A 24 6.06 -8.27 -10.68
C ARG A 24 6.24 -8.68 -12.15
N SER A 25 5.29 -8.34 -13.01
CA SER A 25 5.34 -8.66 -14.43
C SER A 25 6.08 -7.59 -15.25
N LYS A 26 6.23 -7.83 -16.56
CA LYS A 26 6.72 -6.82 -17.53
C LYS A 26 5.61 -5.95 -18.11
N SER A 27 4.41 -5.98 -17.52
CA SER A 27 3.27 -5.20 -17.99
C SER A 27 3.54 -3.70 -17.88
N PRO A 28 3.09 -2.87 -18.85
CA PRO A 28 3.10 -1.41 -18.69
C PRO A 28 2.26 -0.94 -17.48
N LEU A 29 1.38 -1.80 -16.95
CA LEU A 29 0.56 -1.51 -15.79
C LEU A 29 1.25 -1.83 -14.45
N ALA A 30 2.47 -2.37 -14.46
CA ALA A 30 3.14 -2.86 -13.25
C ALA A 30 3.30 -1.76 -12.16
N GLY A 31 3.66 -0.54 -12.56
CA GLY A 31 3.79 0.59 -11.64
C GLY A 31 2.46 1.03 -11.02
N MET A 32 1.38 1.03 -11.81
CA MET A 32 0.04 1.35 -11.31
C MET A 32 -0.46 0.25 -10.37
N ALA A 33 -0.28 -1.02 -10.73
CA ALA A 33 -0.67 -2.14 -9.89
C ALA A 33 0.05 -2.12 -8.52
N ALA A 34 1.34 -1.78 -8.49
CA ALA A 34 2.08 -1.61 -7.25
C ALA A 34 1.51 -0.47 -6.38
N PHE A 35 1.16 0.66 -7.02
CA PHE A 35 0.57 1.80 -6.33
C PHE A 35 -0.81 1.46 -5.75
N ASP A 36 -1.68 0.86 -6.56
CA ASP A 36 -3.05 0.52 -6.17
C ASP A 36 -3.06 -0.54 -5.07
N ALA A 37 -2.17 -1.54 -5.13
CA ALA A 37 -1.99 -2.52 -4.06
C ALA A 37 -1.60 -1.84 -2.74
N ALA A 38 -0.64 -0.92 -2.78
CA ALA A 38 -0.22 -0.17 -1.60
C ALA A 38 -1.34 0.71 -1.04
N PHE A 39 -2.08 1.37 -1.93
CA PHE A 39 -3.17 2.28 -1.57
C PHE A 39 -4.36 1.55 -0.95
N LEU A 40 -4.77 0.42 -1.52
CA LEU A 40 -5.83 -0.41 -0.95
C LEU A 40 -5.45 -0.89 0.45
N LEU A 41 -4.24 -1.43 0.62
CA LEU A 41 -3.75 -1.86 1.94
C LEU A 41 -3.71 -0.69 2.93
N GLN A 42 -3.28 0.51 2.50
CA GLN A 42 -3.28 1.70 3.35
C GLN A 42 -4.69 2.14 3.79
N LEU A 43 -5.70 1.99 2.92
CA LEU A 43 -7.09 2.32 3.25
C LEU A 43 -7.74 1.29 4.18
N VAL A 44 -7.30 0.04 4.12
CA VAL A 44 -7.93 -1.09 4.82
C VAL A 44 -6.91 -1.86 5.66
N PRO A 45 -6.20 -1.18 6.59
CA PRO A 45 -5.25 -1.86 7.44
C PRO A 45 -5.98 -2.90 8.32
N PRO A 46 -5.31 -3.99 8.72
CA PRO A 46 -5.85 -4.89 9.73
C PRO A 46 -6.12 -4.11 11.04
N ALA A 47 -6.99 -4.63 11.90
CA ALA A 47 -7.39 -3.97 13.15
C ALA A 47 -6.19 -3.56 14.03
N GLU A 48 -5.13 -4.37 14.02
CA GLU A 48 -3.86 -4.09 14.68
C GLU A 48 -2.72 -4.17 13.65
N PRO A 49 -2.41 -3.07 12.94
CA PRO A 49 -1.40 -3.07 11.90
C PRO A 49 0.00 -3.05 12.51
N SER A 50 0.79 -4.07 12.21
CA SER A 50 2.17 -4.18 12.70
C SER A 50 3.15 -3.29 11.91
N ALA A 51 4.32 -3.03 12.49
CA ALA A 51 5.43 -2.40 11.77
C ALA A 51 5.80 -3.15 10.47
N ARG A 52 5.64 -4.48 10.43
CA ARG A 52 5.88 -5.29 9.23
C ARG A 52 4.87 -5.00 8.13
N PHE A 53 3.59 -4.82 8.49
CA PHE A 53 2.54 -4.46 7.54
C PHE A 53 2.87 -3.12 6.87
N TRP A 54 3.18 -2.09 7.65
CA TRP A 54 3.51 -0.77 7.12
C TRP A 54 4.80 -0.74 6.27
N ARG A 55 5.81 -1.54 6.64
CA ARG A 55 6.99 -1.74 5.76
C ARG A 55 6.60 -2.30 4.40
N SER A 56 5.69 -3.28 4.37
CA SER A 56 5.24 -3.88 3.11
C SER A 56 4.41 -2.92 2.24
N VAL A 57 3.71 -1.96 2.84
CA VAL A 57 3.03 -0.87 2.12
C VAL A 57 4.06 0.08 1.50
N ALA A 58 5.08 0.47 2.27
CA ALA A 58 6.16 1.32 1.78
C ALA A 58 6.91 0.70 0.59
N GLU A 59 7.26 -0.59 0.68
CA GLU A 59 7.96 -1.32 -0.38
C GLU A 59 7.19 -1.32 -1.71
N ARG A 60 5.86 -1.43 -1.66
CA ARG A 60 4.99 -1.36 -2.85
C ARG A 60 4.95 0.04 -3.45
N TYR A 61 4.86 1.08 -2.62
CA TYR A 61 4.96 2.45 -3.12
C TYR A 61 6.34 2.76 -3.72
N GLU A 62 7.43 2.22 -3.16
CA GLU A 62 8.78 2.35 -3.76
C GLU A 62 8.92 1.60 -5.07
N LEU A 63 8.28 0.44 -5.20
CA LEU A 63 8.18 -0.25 -6.48
C LEU A 63 7.40 0.60 -7.49
N ALA A 64 6.26 1.17 -7.09
CA ALA A 64 5.49 2.07 -7.93
C ALA A 64 6.31 3.28 -8.40
N ALA A 65 7.00 3.97 -7.49
CA ALA A 65 7.82 5.13 -7.80
C ALA A 65 8.94 4.83 -8.83
N ARG A 66 9.46 3.60 -8.85
CA ARG A 66 10.47 3.16 -9.82
C ARG A 66 9.89 2.83 -11.19
N LEU A 67 8.63 2.37 -11.26
CA LEU A 67 8.00 1.84 -12.47
C LEU A 67 7.07 2.82 -13.17
N LEU A 68 6.48 3.76 -12.43
CA LEU A 68 5.59 4.77 -12.99
C LEU A 68 6.37 5.70 -13.93
N VAL A 69 5.71 6.21 -14.97
CA VAL A 69 6.32 7.13 -15.94
C VAL A 69 6.07 8.58 -15.56
N ASP A 70 4.84 8.89 -15.13
CA ASP A 70 4.43 10.23 -14.73
C ASP A 70 5.13 10.68 -13.44
N ASP A 71 5.83 11.82 -13.50
CA ASP A 71 6.64 12.32 -12.39
C ASP A 71 5.79 12.77 -11.19
N GLY A 72 4.57 13.23 -11.41
CA GLY A 72 3.63 13.54 -10.34
C GLY A 72 3.27 12.30 -9.53
N ARG A 73 2.93 11.21 -10.23
CA ARG A 73 2.64 9.90 -9.63
C ARG A 73 3.86 9.28 -8.95
N LYS A 74 5.07 9.41 -9.53
CA LYS A 74 6.31 8.97 -8.86
C LYS A 74 6.55 9.71 -7.56
N ARG A 75 6.37 11.03 -7.56
CA ARG A 75 6.53 11.86 -6.36
C ARG A 75 5.50 11.47 -5.30
N GLU A 76 4.24 11.33 -5.67
CA GLU A 76 3.20 10.88 -4.75
C GLU A 76 3.55 9.51 -4.14
N ALA A 77 3.94 8.54 -4.96
CA ALA A 77 4.36 7.23 -4.47
C ALA A 77 5.54 7.32 -3.50
N THR A 78 6.53 8.17 -3.79
CA THR A 78 7.69 8.39 -2.92
C THR A 78 7.29 8.98 -1.57
N GLU A 79 6.43 10.00 -1.55
CA GLU A 79 5.95 10.61 -0.31
C GLU A 79 5.15 9.62 0.54
N ARG A 80 4.28 8.82 -0.10
CA ARG A 80 3.50 7.78 0.58
C ARG A 80 4.38 6.65 1.12
N ALA A 81 5.42 6.25 0.39
CA ALA A 81 6.40 5.29 0.87
C ALA A 81 7.10 5.80 2.14
N LYS A 82 7.52 7.07 2.13
CA LYS A 82 8.13 7.71 3.30
C LYS A 82 7.16 7.72 4.49
N ALA A 83 5.92 8.14 4.29
CA ALA A 83 4.90 8.15 5.35
C ALA A 83 4.68 6.74 5.94
N ALA A 84 4.58 5.71 5.11
CA ALA A 84 4.43 4.33 5.58
C ALA A 84 5.67 3.82 6.34
N ARG A 85 6.88 4.21 5.94
CA ARG A 85 8.12 3.92 6.72
C ARG A 85 8.12 4.62 8.07
N ASP A 86 7.71 5.88 8.12
CA ASP A 86 7.64 6.66 9.35
C ASP A 86 6.63 6.02 10.32
N THR A 87 5.46 5.59 9.83
CA THR A 87 4.49 4.81 10.63
C THR A 87 5.08 3.49 11.11
N ALA A 88 5.77 2.74 10.25
CA ALA A 88 6.43 1.50 10.65
C ALA A 88 7.50 1.70 11.71
N ALA A 89 8.18 2.85 11.72
CA ALA A 89 9.19 3.20 12.70
C ALA A 89 8.56 3.58 14.06
N ALA A 90 7.39 4.22 14.05
CA ALA A 90 6.66 4.60 15.26
C ALA A 90 6.05 3.40 16.02
N LEU A 91 5.83 2.28 15.35
CA LEU A 91 5.29 1.03 15.92
C LEU A 91 6.37 0.06 16.41
N ARG A 92 7.62 0.52 16.54
CA ARG A 92 8.75 -0.29 17.02
C ARG A 92 8.71 -0.48 18.53
#